data_AF-A0A924LJL9-F1
#
_entry.id   AF-A0A924LJL9-F1
#
_cell.length_a   1.000
_cell.length_b   1.000
_cell.length_c   1.000
_cell.angle_alpha   90.00
_cell.angle_beta   90.00
_cell.angle_gamma   90.00
#
_symmetry.space_group_name_H-M   'P 1'
#
loop_
_entity.id
_entity.type
_entity.pdbx_description
1 polymer ?
#
loop_
_entity_poly.entity_id
_entity_poly.type
_entity_poly.pdbx_seq_one_letter_code
_entity_poly.pdbx_strand_id
1 'polypeptide(L)' 'GSEGDFGAMAGHAPFMTTLKDGPLTVFKTPGGAPETINVSGGFAEIGAGGLTVLAESVG' A
#
# COMPACT_ATOMS: atom_id res chain seq x y z
N GLY A 1 5.43 -2.47 4.62
CA GLY A 1 4.73 -3.24 5.67
C GLY A 1 5.61 -3.37 6.90
N SER A 2 5.07 -3.85 8.03
CA SER A 2 5.84 -3.96 9.29
C SER A 2 7.06 -4.88 9.20
N GLU A 3 6.98 -5.94 8.41
CA GLU A 3 8.08 -6.88 8.20
C GLU A 3 9.08 -6.43 7.11
N GLY A 4 8.82 -5.30 6.45
CA GLY A 4 9.62 -4.83 5.32
C GLY A 4 8.76 -4.38 4.14
N ASP A 5 9.40 -4.15 3.00
CA ASP A 5 8.72 -3.71 1.79
C ASP A 5 7.97 -4.87 1.13
N PHE A 6 6.76 -4.60 0.66
CA PHE A 6 5.97 -5.56 -0.11
C PHE A 6 5.26 -4.84 -1.25
N GLY A 7 4.94 -5.60 -2.30
CA GLY A 7 4.14 -5.14 -3.42
C GLY A 7 2.93 -6.03 -3.60
N ALA A 8 1.80 -5.42 -3.96
CA ALA A 8 0.57 -6.12 -4.29
C ALA A 8 0.15 -5.79 -5.73
N MET A 9 -0.22 -6.82 -6.48
CA MET A 9 -0.71 -6.69 -7.85
C MET A 9 -2.19 -7.07 -7.93
N ALA A 10 -2.79 -6.87 -9.11
CA ALA A 10 -4.15 -7.33 -9.38
C ALA A 10 -4.28 -8.84 -9.09
N GLY A 11 -5.32 -9.23 -8.36
CA GLY A 11 -5.58 -10.62 -8.00
C GLY A 11 -4.73 -11.17 -6.84
N HIS A 12 -3.97 -10.32 -6.13
CA HIS A 12 -3.27 -10.74 -4.92
C HIS A 12 -4.25 -11.31 -3.88
N ALA A 13 -3.85 -12.39 -3.20
CA ALA A 13 -4.67 -13.01 -2.17
C ALA A 13 -5.00 -12.01 -1.04
N PRO A 14 -6.13 -12.20 -0.32
CA PRO A 14 -6.47 -11.35 0.82
C PRO A 14 -5.33 -11.31 1.84
N PHE A 15 -4.96 -10.11 2.25
CA PHE A 15 -3.81 -9.89 3.11
C PHE A 15 -3.99 -8.62 3.92
N MET A 16 -3.57 -8.64 5.19
CA MET A 16 -3.64 -7.49 6.08
C MET A 16 -2.31 -7.33 6.81
N THR A 17 -1.82 -6.09 6.90
CA THR A 17 -0.58 -5.78 7.62
C THR A 17 -0.61 -4.36 8.18
N THR A 18 0.17 -4.15 9.24
CA THR A 18 0.51 -2.80 9.72
C THR A 18 1.55 -2.15 8.81
N LEU A 19 1.50 -0.83 8.70
CA LEU A 19 2.45 -0.01 7.95
C LEU A 19 3.44 0.67 8.90
N LYS A 20 4.69 0.75 8.44
CA LYS A 20 5.72 1.63 9.02
C LYS A 20 5.75 2.91 8.20
N ASP A 21 6.31 3.97 8.78
CA ASP A 21 6.56 5.23 8.09
C ASP A 21 7.38 4.99 6.82
N GLY A 22 6.93 5.59 5.72
CA GLY A 22 7.62 5.45 4.45
C GLY A 22 6.78 5.80 3.23
N PRO A 23 7.39 5.69 2.04
CA PRO A 23 6.71 5.96 0.78
C PRO A 23 5.83 4.79 0.37
N LEU A 24 4.58 5.07 0.02
CA LEU A 24 3.68 4.20 -0.71
C LEU A 24 3.74 4.57 -2.20
N THR A 25 4.12 3.62 -3.04
CA THR A 25 4.23 3.81 -4.49
C THR A 25 3.08 3.12 -5.21
N VAL A 26 2.28 3.88 -5.95
CA VAL A 26 1.10 3.39 -6.67
C VAL A 26 1.30 3.50 -8.17
N PHE A 27 1.18 2.37 -8.88
CA PHE A 27 1.23 2.31 -10.34
C PHE A 27 -0.18 2.11 -10.88
N LYS A 28 -0.76 3.15 -11.50
CA LYS A 28 -2.13 3.09 -12.06
C LYS A 28 -2.22 2.18 -13.29
N THR A 29 -1.12 2.03 -14.03
CA THR A 29 -1.02 1.16 -15.20
C THR A 29 0.34 0.46 -15.24
N PRO A 30 0.45 -0.72 -15.87
CA PRO A 30 1.74 -1.36 -16.11
C PRO A 30 2.70 -0.42 -16.87
N GLY A 31 3.90 -0.20 -16.33
CA GLY A 31 4.90 0.70 -16.92
C GLY A 31 4.57 2.20 -16.86
N GLY A 32 3.47 2.59 -16.19
CA GLY A 32 3.14 3.99 -15.96
C GLY A 32 4.04 4.63 -14.90
N ALA A 33 4.10 5.97 -14.90
CA ALA A 33 4.80 6.69 -13.85
C ALA A 33 4.11 6.44 -12.48
N PRO A 34 4.89 6.18 -11.42
CA PRO A 34 4.33 5.98 -10.10
C PRO A 34 3.84 7.29 -9.48
N GLU A 35 2.80 7.17 -8.67
CA GLU A 35 2.41 8.17 -7.68
C GLU A 35 2.99 7.77 -6.31
N THR A 36 3.66 8.69 -5.63
CA THR A 36 4.23 8.45 -4.31
C THR A 36 3.44 9.21 -3.26
N ILE A 37 3.02 8.50 -2.21
CA ILE A 37 2.30 9.05 -1.06
C ILE A 37 3.11 8.73 0.19
N ASN A 38 3.48 9.73 0.98
CA ASN A 38 4.18 9.49 2.23
C ASN A 38 3.14 9.20 3.32
N VAL A 39 3.29 8.06 3.99
CA VAL A 39 2.42 7.66 5.10
C VAL A 39 3.23 7.57 6.39
N SER A 40 2.62 7.98 7.48
CA SER A 40 3.13 7.75 8.84
C SER A 40 2.23 6.72 9.51
N GLY A 41 2.73 5.49 9.67
CA GLY A 41 2.00 4.39 10.28
C GLY A 41 0.70 3.97 9.58
N GLY A 42 -0.05 3.08 10.24
CA GLY A 42 -1.40 2.67 9.84
C GLY A 42 -1.55 1.20 9.45
N PHE A 43 -2.58 0.91 8.65
CA PHE A 43 -2.94 -0.43 8.21
C PHE A 43 -3.15 -0.48 6.70
N ALA A 44 -2.76 -1.60 6.09
CA ALA A 44 -3.06 -1.94 4.71
C ALA A 44 -3.87 -3.22 4.66
N GLU A 45 -4.98 -3.19 3.93
CA GLU A 45 -5.88 -4.33 3.70
C GLU A 45 -6.06 -4.55 2.20
N ILE A 46 -5.76 -5.76 1.75
CA ILE A 46 -6.00 -6.24 0.39
C ILE A 46 -7.19 -7.18 0.45
N GLY A 47 -8.22 -6.88 -0.34
CA GLY A 47 -9.40 -7.71 -0.49
C GLY A 47 -9.92 -7.74 -1.93
N ALA A 48 -11.12 -8.28 -2.11
CA ALA A 48 -11.75 -8.41 -3.43
C ALA A 48 -11.99 -7.06 -4.13
N GLY A 49 -12.12 -5.98 -3.36
CA GLY A 49 -12.28 -4.61 -3.88
C GLY A 49 -10.97 -3.89 -4.21
N GLY A 50 -9.80 -4.50 -3.96
CA GLY A 50 -8.48 -3.90 -4.11
C GLY A 50 -7.76 -3.65 -2.78
N LEU A 51 -6.87 -2.66 -2.77
CA LEU A 51 -6.08 -2.25 -1.61
C LEU A 51 -6.71 -1.02 -0.94
N THR A 52 -6.99 -1.14 0.36
CA THR A 52 -7.38 -0.01 1.23
C THR A 52 -6.25 0.29 2.19
N VAL A 53 -5.91 1.57 2.35
CA VAL A 53 -4.89 2.03 3.30
C VAL A 53 -5.53 2.99 4.30
N LEU A 54 -5.44 2.65 5.58
CA LEU A 54 -5.86 3.46 6.71
C LEU A 54 -4.60 4.02 7.37
N ALA A 55 -4.11 5.16 6.87
CA ALA A 55 -2.92 5.83 7.40
C ALA A 55 -3.26 6.66 8.65
N GLU A 56 -2.35 6.69 9.64
CA GLU A 56 -2.54 7.53 10.83
C GLU A 56 -2.31 9.01 10.49
N SER A 57 -1.39 9.29 9.57
CA SER A 57 -1.23 10.61 8.94
C SER A 57 -0.77 10.45 7.49
N VAL A 58 -1.20 11.40 6.66
CA VAL A 58 -0.80 11.53 5.25
C VAL A 58 -0.17 12.91 5.06
N GLY A 59 1.04 12.94 4.49
CA GLY A 59 1.82 14.16 4.27
C GLY A 59 1.97 14.52 2.79
#